data_AF-A0A8J7BI43-F1
#
_entry.id   AF-A0A8J7BI43-F1
#
_cell.length_a   1.000
_cell.length_b   1.000
_cell.length_c   1.000
_cell.angle_alpha   90.00
_cell.angle_beta   90.00
_cell.angle_gamma   90.00
#
_symmetry.space_group_name_H-M   'P 1'
#
loop_
_entity.id
_entity.type
_entity.pdbx_description
1 polymer ?
#
loop_
_entity_poly.entity_id
_entity_poly.type
_entity_poly.pdbx_seq_one_letter_code
_entity_poly.pdbx_strand_id
1 'polypeptide(L)'
;MSLNASPIPVSVITGYLGSGKTTLLNRMLTEEHGKRIAVIVNEFGEVGIDSQLVIDADEEILEMNNGCICCTVRGDLVRIFDSLLEKQDKFDHLVIETTGLADPAPVIQSFFADETMRTKTQLDAVITVVDSKHIWEHWESDEAQEQIAFADVILLNKTDLVSPDVVDELEQRVRGMTAFAKVYRTQDSDIAMDSVLGIKAFDLKQALHIDPDFLDEDAHEHDESVYSVSIVEEGSVDGDKFNRWIYQLLQNRGADIFRMKGILDIDSEDRRFVFQGVHMLLDGRPGRIWKSDELRRNELVFIGRNLSEMELKDGFQACLA
;
A
#
# COMPACT_ATOMS: atom_id res chain seq x y z
N MET A 1 10.37 28.89 -17.64
CA MET A 1 9.04 28.28 -17.81
C MET A 1 9.13 26.90 -17.19
N SER A 2 8.70 26.75 -15.94
CA SER A 2 8.72 25.44 -15.29
C SER A 2 7.55 24.64 -15.84
N LEU A 3 7.82 23.64 -16.68
CA LEU A 3 6.86 22.59 -16.96
C LEU A 3 6.55 21.96 -15.60
N ASN A 4 5.28 21.97 -15.17
CA ASN A 4 4.85 21.24 -13.98
C ASN A 4 5.14 19.76 -14.22
N ALA A 5 6.32 19.29 -13.79
CA ALA A 5 6.68 17.88 -13.84
C ALA A 5 5.63 17.09 -13.05
N SER A 6 5.08 16.05 -13.67
CA SER A 6 4.15 15.15 -13.00
C SER A 6 4.81 14.53 -11.77
N PRO A 7 4.06 14.28 -10.68
CA PRO A 7 4.60 13.62 -9.50
C PRO A 7 5.24 12.28 -9.87
N ILE A 8 6.39 11.97 -9.28
CA ILE A 8 7.14 10.73 -9.51
C ILE A 8 6.38 9.58 -8.85
N PRO A 9 5.97 8.54 -9.59
CA PRO A 9 5.37 7.34 -9.02
C PRO A 9 6.37 6.60 -8.13
N VAL A 10 5.91 6.10 -6.98
CA VAL A 10 6.75 5.39 -6.00
C VAL A 10 6.18 4.02 -5.69
N SER A 11 6.95 2.96 -5.92
CA SER A 11 6.58 1.60 -5.51
C SER A 11 7.37 1.21 -4.27
N VAL A 12 6.69 0.70 -3.25
CA VAL A 12 7.33 0.16 -2.04
C VAL A 12 7.33 -1.36 -2.13
N ILE A 13 8.50 -1.99 -2.11
CA ILE A 13 8.65 -3.45 -2.05
C ILE A 13 8.85 -3.85 -0.59
N THR A 14 8.01 -4.74 -0.10
CA THR A 14 8.07 -5.28 1.26
C THR A 14 7.78 -6.79 1.28
N GLY A 15 7.81 -7.38 2.46
CA GLY A 15 7.59 -8.82 2.68
C GLY A 15 8.68 -9.45 3.53
N TYR A 16 8.36 -10.60 4.14
CA TYR A 16 9.20 -11.19 5.17
C TYR A 16 10.60 -11.61 4.67
N LEU A 17 11.52 -11.89 5.59
CA LEU A 17 12.88 -12.30 5.25
C LEU A 17 12.89 -13.51 4.30
N GLY A 18 13.71 -13.43 3.25
CA GLY A 18 13.86 -14.51 2.28
C GLY A 18 12.71 -14.68 1.29
N SER A 19 11.68 -13.81 1.27
CA SER A 19 10.52 -13.98 0.39
C SER A 19 10.80 -13.81 -1.12
N GLY A 20 11.90 -13.17 -1.49
CA GLY A 20 12.26 -12.89 -2.88
C GLY A 20 12.12 -11.42 -3.30
N LYS A 21 12.14 -10.49 -2.33
CA LYS A 21 12.16 -9.03 -2.58
C LYS A 21 13.31 -8.62 -3.51
N THR A 22 14.55 -8.99 -3.17
CA THR A 22 15.74 -8.67 -3.99
C THR A 22 15.65 -9.27 -5.39
N THR A 23 15.07 -10.47 -5.54
CA THR A 23 14.81 -11.07 -6.86
C THR A 23 13.83 -10.22 -7.68
N LEU A 24 12.75 -9.75 -7.06
CA LEU A 24 11.80 -8.85 -7.70
C LEU A 24 12.46 -7.51 -8.06
N LEU A 25 13.23 -6.92 -7.14
CA LEU A 25 13.95 -5.67 -7.38
C LEU A 25 14.89 -5.82 -8.57
N ASN A 26 15.76 -6.83 -8.59
CA ASN A 26 16.67 -7.08 -9.70
C ASN A 26 15.96 -7.22 -11.04
N ARG A 27 14.79 -7.85 -11.04
CA ARG A 27 13.97 -7.97 -12.23
C ARG A 27 13.45 -6.61 -12.71
N MET A 28 13.01 -5.76 -11.78
CA MET A 28 12.63 -4.37 -12.08
C MET A 28 13.77 -3.51 -12.61
N LEU A 29 15.04 -3.86 -12.37
CA LEU A 29 16.19 -3.06 -12.83
C LEU A 29 16.80 -3.60 -14.13
N THR A 30 16.53 -4.86 -14.48
CA THR A 30 17.17 -5.54 -15.61
C THR A 30 16.26 -5.80 -16.80
N GLU A 31 14.93 -5.82 -16.61
CA GLU A 31 13.99 -6.00 -17.71
C GLU A 31 13.76 -4.71 -18.53
N GLU A 32 13.57 -4.85 -19.84
CA GLU A 32 13.23 -3.73 -20.70
C GLU A 32 11.71 -3.40 -20.60
N HIS A 33 11.33 -2.62 -19.60
CA HIS A 33 9.96 -2.11 -19.41
C HIS A 33 9.83 -0.60 -19.75
N GLY A 34 10.91 0.04 -20.22
CA GLY A 34 10.89 1.42 -20.70
C GLY A 34 10.73 2.50 -19.60
N LYS A 35 10.93 2.14 -18.33
CA LYS A 35 11.02 3.09 -17.21
C LYS A 35 12.45 3.23 -16.76
N ARG A 36 12.79 4.38 -16.18
CA ARG A 36 14.10 4.64 -15.57
C ARG A 36 13.91 4.70 -14.06
N ILE A 37 14.45 3.72 -13.36
CA ILE A 37 14.16 3.53 -11.94
C ILE A 37 15.30 4.10 -11.10
N ALA A 38 14.94 4.83 -10.05
CA ALA A 38 15.83 5.08 -8.92
C ALA A 38 15.44 4.16 -7.77
N VAL A 39 16.43 3.64 -7.03
CA VAL A 39 16.20 2.67 -5.96
C VAL A 39 16.75 3.18 -4.63
N ILE A 40 15.93 3.06 -3.59
CA ILE A 40 16.34 3.22 -2.20
C ILE A 40 16.20 1.86 -1.52
N VAL A 41 17.31 1.28 -1.06
CA VAL A 41 17.30 0.05 -0.26
C VAL A 41 17.48 0.46 1.21
N ASN A 42 16.47 0.17 2.03
CA ASN A 42 16.54 0.34 3.47
C ASN A 42 17.05 -0.98 4.07
N GLU A 43 18.30 -1.04 4.51
CA GLU A 43 18.90 -2.21 5.18
C GLU A 43 19.07 -1.98 6.69
N PHE A 44 18.91 -3.03 7.50
CA PHE A 44 19.26 -3.04 8.93
C PHE A 44 20.49 -3.97 9.10
N GLY A 45 21.70 -3.40 9.22
CA GLY A 45 22.94 -4.15 9.49
C GLY A 45 24.21 -3.41 9.02
N GLU A 46 25.37 -3.70 9.63
CA GLU A 46 26.67 -3.07 9.30
C GLU A 46 27.36 -3.63 8.03
N VAL A 47 26.74 -4.57 7.30
CA VAL A 47 27.36 -5.21 6.12
C VAL A 47 26.31 -5.37 5.02
N GLY A 48 26.28 -4.41 4.09
CA GLY A 48 25.42 -4.43 2.91
C GLY A 48 25.83 -5.51 1.91
N ILE A 49 25.25 -6.71 2.06
CA ILE A 49 25.40 -7.81 1.09
C ILE A 49 24.33 -7.66 0.00
N ASP A 50 23.16 -7.13 0.33
CA ASP A 50 22.04 -7.04 -0.60
C ASP A 50 22.32 -6.07 -1.76
N SER A 51 23.07 -4.99 -1.51
CA SER A 51 23.53 -4.08 -2.58
C SER A 51 24.56 -4.71 -3.53
N GLN A 52 25.26 -5.79 -3.13
CA GLN A 52 26.17 -6.54 -4.02
C GLN A 52 25.41 -7.52 -4.93
N LEU A 53 24.17 -7.85 -4.60
CA LEU A 53 23.28 -8.67 -5.42
C LEU A 53 22.49 -7.84 -6.45
N VAL A 54 22.50 -6.51 -6.32
CA VAL A 54 21.89 -5.61 -7.29
C VAL A 54 22.88 -5.33 -8.43
N ILE A 55 22.56 -5.89 -9.60
CA ILE A 55 23.44 -5.92 -10.77
C ILE A 55 23.62 -4.51 -11.35
N ASP A 56 24.86 -4.21 -11.77
CA ASP A 56 25.37 -3.15 -12.67
C ASP A 56 24.36 -2.61 -13.72
N ALA A 57 23.31 -1.93 -13.28
CA ALA A 57 22.49 -1.07 -14.12
C ALA A 57 23.06 0.36 -14.04
N ASP A 58 22.95 1.15 -15.13
CA ASP A 58 23.26 2.59 -15.16
C ASP A 58 22.31 3.43 -14.25
N GLU A 59 21.81 2.84 -13.16
CA GLU A 59 20.79 3.34 -12.26
C GLU A 59 21.40 3.83 -10.94
N GLU A 60 20.78 4.84 -10.35
CA GLU A 60 21.27 5.43 -9.11
C GLU A 60 20.71 4.68 -7.90
N ILE A 61 21.53 3.80 -7.34
CA ILE A 61 21.25 3.09 -6.08
C ILE A 61 21.81 3.93 -4.93
N LEU A 62 20.93 4.33 -4.01
CA LEU A 62 21.33 5.02 -2.78
C LEU A 62 20.98 4.15 -1.57
N GLU A 63 21.99 3.88 -0.75
CA GLU A 63 21.88 3.04 0.46
C GLU A 63 21.59 3.90 1.69
N MET A 64 20.61 3.48 2.49
CA MET A 64 20.32 4.09 3.79
C MET A 64 21.07 3.37 4.91
N ASN A 65 21.83 4.10 5.72
CA ASN A 65 22.46 3.57 6.94
C ASN A 65 21.73 4.12 8.18
N ASN A 66 21.02 3.27 8.93
CA ASN A 66 20.28 3.71 10.12
C ASN A 66 20.75 3.01 11.40
N GLY A 67 21.42 3.78 12.27
CA GLY A 67 21.50 3.49 13.70
C GLY A 67 20.16 3.76 14.39
N CYS A 68 19.88 3.02 15.48
CA CYS A 68 18.58 2.99 16.16
C CYS A 68 18.00 4.36 16.54
N ILE A 69 16.67 4.48 16.33
CA ILE A 69 15.61 5.26 17.01
C ILE A 69 14.61 5.66 15.91
N CYS A 70 13.32 5.33 16.12
CA CYS A 70 12.16 5.49 15.23
C CYS A 70 11.93 6.85 14.52
N CYS A 71 12.82 7.83 14.67
CA CYS A 71 12.84 9.11 13.96
C CYS A 71 13.87 9.18 12.82
N THR A 72 14.81 8.23 12.70
CA THR A 72 15.87 8.24 11.68
C THR A 72 15.35 7.81 10.31
N VAL A 73 14.58 6.72 10.24
CA VAL A 73 14.08 6.16 8.96
C VAL A 73 13.37 7.20 8.09
N ARG A 74 12.42 7.94 8.65
CA ARG A 74 11.70 9.00 7.91
C ARG A 74 12.62 10.17 7.53
N GLY A 75 13.45 10.64 8.47
CA GLY A 75 14.36 11.76 8.22
C GLY A 75 15.40 11.45 7.14
N ASP A 76 15.93 10.23 7.16
CA ASP A 76 16.93 9.79 6.19
C ASP A 76 16.29 9.48 4.83
N LEU A 77 15.06 8.98 4.81
CA LEU A 77 14.31 8.77 3.55
C LEU A 77 14.08 10.11 2.85
N VAL A 78 13.63 11.13 3.58
CA VAL A 78 13.42 12.49 3.04
C VAL A 78 14.73 13.08 2.51
N ARG A 79 15.84 12.93 3.25
CA ARG A 79 17.17 13.43 2.80
C ARG A 79 17.66 12.75 1.52
N ILE A 80 17.49 11.45 1.42
CA ILE A 80 17.90 10.69 0.24
C ILE A 80 17.02 11.07 -0.94
N PHE A 81 15.71 11.19 -0.70
CA PHE A 81 14.78 11.66 -1.72
C PHE A 81 15.13 13.07 -2.21
N ASP A 82 15.43 14.02 -1.31
CA ASP A 82 15.88 15.37 -1.68
C ASP A 82 17.14 15.33 -2.55
N SER A 83 18.07 14.41 -2.26
CA SER A 83 19.29 14.21 -3.05
C SER A 83 18.98 13.63 -4.44
N LEU A 84 18.01 12.72 -4.55
CA LEU A 84 17.54 12.18 -5.82
C LEU A 84 16.83 13.26 -6.66
N LEU A 85 16.08 14.17 -6.02
CA LEU A 85 15.41 15.26 -6.73
C LEU A 85 16.36 16.18 -7.49
N GLU A 86 17.62 16.33 -7.05
CA GLU A 86 18.65 17.06 -7.79
C GLU A 86 18.95 16.45 -9.17
N LYS A 87 18.59 15.17 -9.36
CA LYS A 87 18.84 14.36 -10.54
C LYS A 87 17.55 13.76 -11.11
N GLN A 88 16.43 14.45 -10.88
CA GLN A 88 15.10 14.04 -11.33
C GLN A 88 15.02 13.78 -12.85
N ASP A 89 15.90 14.36 -13.66
CA ASP A 89 15.97 14.12 -15.10
C ASP A 89 16.42 12.70 -15.47
N LYS A 90 17.05 11.96 -14.54
CA LYS A 90 17.59 10.61 -14.77
C LYS A 90 16.59 9.48 -14.57
N PHE A 91 15.55 9.68 -13.77
CA PHE A 91 14.57 8.65 -13.44
C PHE A 91 13.14 9.18 -13.56
N ASP A 92 12.19 8.28 -13.77
CA ASP A 92 10.76 8.58 -13.83
C ASP A 92 9.91 7.70 -12.92
N HIS A 93 10.55 6.78 -12.17
CA HIS A 93 9.91 5.94 -11.17
C HIS A 93 10.88 5.73 -9.98
N LEU A 94 10.37 5.74 -8.75
CA LEU A 94 11.15 5.46 -7.55
C LEU A 94 10.71 4.12 -6.96
N VAL A 95 11.66 3.25 -6.64
CA VAL A 95 11.41 2.00 -5.91
C VAL A 95 12.07 2.08 -4.55
N ILE A 96 11.34 1.72 -3.50
CA ILE A 96 11.86 1.65 -2.13
C ILE A 96 11.72 0.21 -1.65
N GLU A 97 12.83 -0.46 -1.42
CA GLU A 97 12.84 -1.76 -0.74
C GLU A 97 12.94 -1.56 0.77
N THR A 98 12.04 -2.20 1.52
CA THR A 98 12.13 -2.29 2.98
C THR A 98 12.80 -3.59 3.41
N THR A 99 13.48 -3.61 4.56
CA THR A 99 13.98 -4.86 5.13
C THR A 99 12.86 -5.87 5.37
N GLY A 100 13.22 -7.16 5.46
CA GLY A 100 12.24 -8.21 5.69
C GLY A 100 11.54 -8.17 7.06
N LEU A 101 12.05 -7.39 8.01
CA LEU A 101 11.45 -7.21 9.34
C LEU A 101 10.94 -5.78 9.56
N ALA A 102 10.95 -4.94 8.52
CA ALA A 102 10.44 -3.58 8.63
C ALA A 102 8.92 -3.57 8.48
N ASP A 103 8.27 -2.80 9.36
CA ASP A 103 6.93 -2.27 9.15
C ASP A 103 6.97 -1.27 7.97
N PRO A 104 6.13 -1.43 6.92
CA PRO A 104 6.07 -0.50 5.80
C PRO A 104 5.42 0.84 6.15
N ALA A 105 4.68 0.96 7.25
CA ALA A 105 3.90 2.13 7.59
C ALA A 105 4.73 3.42 7.73
N PRO A 106 5.90 3.46 8.41
CA PRO A 106 6.70 4.69 8.51
C PRO A 106 7.19 5.21 7.15
N VAL A 107 7.49 4.30 6.22
CA VAL A 107 7.86 4.66 4.83
C VAL A 107 6.66 5.26 4.13
N ILE A 108 5.50 4.61 4.20
CA ILE A 108 4.26 5.07 3.58
C ILE A 108 3.82 6.44 4.15
N GLN A 109 3.86 6.60 5.47
CA GLN A 109 3.48 7.84 6.17
C GLN A 109 4.32 9.04 5.75
N SER A 110 5.58 8.82 5.33
CA SER A 110 6.46 9.89 4.88
C SER A 110 5.87 10.64 3.67
N PHE A 111 5.17 9.93 2.78
CA PHE A 111 4.48 10.53 1.61
C PHE A 111 3.27 11.39 1.97
N PHE A 112 2.71 11.24 3.16
CA PHE A 112 1.57 12.02 3.64
C PHE A 112 2.00 13.19 4.51
N ALA A 113 3.02 12.97 5.33
CA ALA A 113 3.40 13.87 6.39
C ALA A 113 4.53 14.84 5.99
N ASP A 114 5.28 14.58 4.92
CA ASP A 114 6.30 15.48 4.40
C ASP A 114 5.80 16.26 3.17
N GLU A 115 5.98 17.58 3.17
CA GLU A 115 5.46 18.47 2.12
C GLU A 115 6.16 18.25 0.76
N THR A 116 7.47 18.03 0.77
CA THR A 116 8.23 17.80 -0.46
C THR A 116 7.84 16.47 -1.08
N MET A 117 7.81 15.39 -0.29
CA MET A 117 7.37 14.09 -0.78
C MET A 117 5.92 14.14 -1.29
N ARG A 118 4.99 14.73 -0.52
CA ARG A 118 3.57 14.84 -0.91
C ARG A 118 3.34 15.59 -2.22
N THR A 119 4.17 16.60 -2.51
CA THR A 119 4.02 17.43 -3.72
C THR A 119 4.77 16.89 -4.93
N LYS A 120 5.89 16.19 -4.72
CA LYS A 120 6.79 15.70 -5.77
C LYS A 120 6.60 14.24 -6.14
N THR A 121 5.91 13.48 -5.30
CA THR A 121 5.71 12.03 -5.51
C THR A 121 4.25 11.66 -5.50
N GLN A 122 3.96 10.47 -6.00
CA GLN A 122 2.69 9.79 -5.83
C GLN A 122 2.99 8.33 -5.49
N LEU A 123 2.50 7.87 -4.33
CA LEU A 123 2.60 6.44 -4.01
C LEU A 123 1.81 5.64 -5.04
N ASP A 124 2.50 4.74 -5.72
CA ASP A 124 1.99 3.93 -6.82
C ASP A 124 1.36 2.64 -6.30
N ALA A 125 2.13 1.85 -5.55
CA ALA A 125 1.69 0.60 -4.95
C ALA A 125 2.61 0.17 -3.80
N VAL A 126 2.04 -0.51 -2.81
CA VAL A 126 2.77 -1.37 -1.87
C VAL A 126 2.75 -2.80 -2.40
N ILE A 127 3.92 -3.34 -2.71
CA ILE A 127 4.11 -4.67 -3.31
C ILE A 127 4.70 -5.58 -2.25
N THR A 128 3.93 -6.58 -1.81
CA THR A 128 4.34 -7.51 -0.76
C THR A 128 4.68 -8.86 -1.37
N VAL A 129 5.92 -9.31 -1.20
CA VAL A 129 6.37 -10.64 -1.63
C VAL A 129 6.27 -11.60 -0.45
N VAL A 130 5.51 -12.69 -0.63
CA VAL A 130 5.22 -13.69 0.40
C VAL A 130 5.87 -15.02 0.02
N ASP A 131 6.67 -15.61 0.91
CA ASP A 131 7.21 -16.96 0.71
C ASP A 131 6.13 -18.00 0.97
N SER A 132 5.60 -18.63 -0.10
CA SER A 132 4.48 -19.59 0.02
C SER A 132 4.81 -20.82 0.88
N LYS A 133 6.10 -21.13 1.08
CA LYS A 133 6.55 -22.26 1.89
C LYS A 133 6.72 -21.89 3.36
N HIS A 134 7.38 -20.77 3.65
CA HIS A 134 7.82 -20.45 5.01
C HIS A 134 6.93 -19.45 5.74
N ILE A 135 5.99 -18.77 5.05
CA ILE A 135 5.13 -17.76 5.69
C ILE A 135 4.34 -18.32 6.88
N TRP A 136 3.94 -19.60 6.84
CA TRP A 136 3.21 -20.27 7.91
C TRP A 136 3.94 -20.29 9.26
N GLU A 137 5.28 -20.27 9.25
CA GLU A 137 6.10 -20.20 10.48
C GLU A 137 6.08 -18.81 11.11
N HIS A 138 5.68 -17.80 10.35
CA HIS A 138 5.71 -16.38 10.72
C HIS A 138 4.34 -15.71 10.60
N TRP A 139 3.27 -16.47 10.34
CA TRP A 139 1.94 -15.93 10.08
C TRP A 139 1.41 -15.08 11.25
N GLU A 140 1.79 -15.46 12.47
CA GLU A 140 1.38 -14.78 13.71
C GLU A 140 2.32 -13.62 14.09
N SER A 141 3.36 -13.32 13.30
CA SER A 141 4.22 -12.17 13.60
C SER A 141 3.58 -10.87 13.11
N ASP A 142 3.66 -9.83 13.94
CA ASP A 142 3.12 -8.50 13.62
C ASP A 142 3.68 -8.00 12.27
N GLU A 143 4.97 -8.22 12.02
CA GLU A 143 5.64 -7.76 10.80
C GLU A 143 5.05 -8.41 9.54
N ALA A 144 4.80 -9.72 9.56
CA ALA A 144 4.28 -10.43 8.40
C ALA A 144 2.83 -10.01 8.10
N GLN A 145 2.02 -9.87 9.16
CA GLN A 145 0.62 -9.46 9.03
C GLN A 145 0.52 -8.02 8.56
N GLU A 146 1.30 -7.09 9.11
CA GLU A 146 1.32 -5.69 8.68
C GLU A 146 1.77 -5.57 7.22
N GLN A 147 2.84 -6.27 6.82
CA GLN A 147 3.31 -6.28 5.43
C GLN A 147 2.22 -6.75 4.45
N ILE A 148 1.44 -7.77 4.80
CA ILE A 148 0.32 -8.27 3.98
C ILE A 148 -0.84 -7.28 3.98
N ALA A 149 -1.21 -6.74 5.15
CA ALA A 149 -2.33 -5.81 5.31
C ALA A 149 -2.14 -4.48 4.57
N PHE A 150 -0.90 -4.02 4.43
CA PHE A 150 -0.58 -2.81 3.67
C PHE A 150 -0.57 -3.00 2.16
N ALA A 151 -0.57 -4.24 1.67
CA ALA A 151 -0.35 -4.54 0.27
C ALA A 151 -1.46 -3.99 -0.66
N ASP A 152 -1.04 -3.48 -1.81
CA ASP A 152 -1.87 -3.29 -3.00
C ASP A 152 -1.69 -4.44 -3.99
N VAL A 153 -0.52 -5.08 -3.97
CA VAL A 153 -0.19 -6.23 -4.79
C VAL A 153 0.55 -7.23 -3.92
N ILE A 154 0.12 -8.49 -3.96
CA ILE A 154 0.76 -9.61 -3.26
C ILE A 154 1.29 -10.60 -4.29
N LEU A 155 2.56 -10.95 -4.14
CA LEU A 155 3.20 -12.02 -4.90
C LEU A 155 3.35 -13.21 -3.95
N LEU A 156 2.49 -14.21 -4.09
CA LEU A 156 2.70 -15.53 -3.48
C LEU A 156 3.82 -16.20 -4.25
N ASN A 157 5.05 -16.04 -3.76
CA ASN A 157 6.27 -16.48 -4.43
C ASN A 157 6.68 -17.88 -3.98
N LYS A 158 7.58 -18.53 -4.73
CA LYS A 158 8.08 -19.89 -4.49
C LYS A 158 6.97 -20.94 -4.46
N THR A 159 5.96 -20.76 -5.30
CA THR A 159 4.83 -21.69 -5.41
C THR A 159 5.23 -23.08 -5.91
N ASP A 160 6.40 -23.19 -6.56
CA ASP A 160 7.04 -24.45 -6.96
C ASP A 160 7.51 -25.31 -5.76
N LEU A 161 7.68 -24.73 -4.58
CA LEU A 161 8.18 -25.43 -3.39
C LEU A 161 7.08 -26.05 -2.52
N VAL A 162 5.81 -25.84 -2.86
CA VAL A 162 4.63 -26.32 -2.12
C VAL A 162 3.59 -26.96 -3.04
N SER A 163 2.65 -27.71 -2.49
CA SER A 163 1.54 -28.27 -3.30
C SER A 163 0.53 -27.19 -3.68
N PRO A 164 -0.23 -27.38 -4.78
CA PRO A 164 -1.29 -26.44 -5.17
C PRO A 164 -2.29 -26.15 -4.04
N ASP A 165 -2.68 -27.17 -3.27
CA ASP A 165 -3.61 -27.01 -2.14
C ASP A 165 -3.09 -26.04 -1.08
N VAL A 166 -1.78 -26.03 -0.81
CA VAL A 166 -1.16 -25.10 0.15
C VAL A 166 -1.17 -23.66 -0.39
N VAL A 167 -0.97 -23.49 -1.70
CA VAL A 167 -1.07 -22.17 -2.33
C VAL A 167 -2.51 -21.66 -2.30
N ASP A 168 -3.48 -22.54 -2.56
CA ASP A 168 -4.90 -22.21 -2.50
C ASP A 168 -5.30 -21.79 -1.07
N GLU A 169 -4.86 -22.53 -0.05
CA GLU A 169 -5.08 -22.18 1.36
C GLU A 169 -4.45 -20.83 1.72
N LEU A 170 -3.19 -20.60 1.31
CA LEU A 170 -2.50 -19.34 1.55
C LEU A 170 -3.21 -18.16 0.88
N GLU A 171 -3.64 -18.32 -0.37
CA GLU A 171 -4.35 -17.28 -1.10
C GLU A 171 -5.69 -16.93 -0.43
N GLN A 172 -6.46 -17.93 0.00
CA GLN A 172 -7.69 -17.71 0.75
C GLN A 172 -7.42 -16.93 2.04
N ARG A 173 -6.36 -17.30 2.76
CA ARG A 173 -6.01 -16.68 4.03
C ARG A 173 -5.57 -15.22 3.84
N VAL A 174 -4.70 -14.96 2.87
CA VAL A 174 -4.27 -13.60 2.50
C VAL A 174 -5.46 -12.72 2.09
N ARG A 175 -6.42 -13.25 1.33
CA ARG A 175 -7.63 -12.51 0.93
C ARG A 175 -8.53 -12.16 2.11
N GLY A 176 -8.57 -12.99 3.16
CA GLY A 176 -9.26 -12.66 4.42
C GLY A 176 -8.66 -11.43 5.13
N MET A 177 -7.34 -11.27 5.06
CA MET A 177 -6.63 -10.15 5.68
C MET A 177 -6.74 -8.85 4.89
N THR A 178 -6.66 -8.92 3.56
CA THR A 178 -6.70 -7.74 2.68
C THR A 178 -7.66 -7.91 1.51
N ALA A 179 -8.72 -7.10 1.51
CA ALA A 179 -9.72 -7.10 0.46
C ALA A 179 -9.23 -6.45 -0.86
N PHE A 180 -8.09 -5.74 -0.87
CA PHE A 180 -7.70 -4.89 -2.00
C PHE A 180 -6.46 -5.31 -2.76
N ALA A 181 -5.70 -6.23 -2.19
CA ALA A 181 -4.47 -6.64 -2.81
C ALA A 181 -4.77 -7.54 -4.01
N LYS A 182 -4.23 -7.18 -5.18
CA LYS A 182 -4.17 -8.14 -6.28
C LYS A 182 -3.19 -9.24 -5.91
N VAL A 183 -3.67 -10.49 -5.89
CA VAL A 183 -2.83 -11.64 -5.57
C VAL A 183 -2.35 -12.32 -6.85
N TYR A 184 -1.04 -12.49 -6.98
CA TYR A 184 -0.39 -13.22 -8.07
C TYR A 184 0.40 -14.39 -7.50
N ARG A 185 0.24 -15.57 -8.11
CA ARG A 185 1.08 -16.74 -7.83
C ARG A 185 2.32 -16.66 -8.71
N THR A 186 3.50 -16.70 -8.11
CA THR A 186 4.77 -16.51 -8.81
C THR A 186 5.80 -17.57 -8.43
N GLN A 187 6.79 -17.72 -9.30
CA GLN A 187 8.02 -18.47 -9.09
C GLN A 187 9.15 -17.51 -9.46
N ASP A 188 10.20 -17.41 -8.63
CA ASP A 188 11.29 -16.44 -8.81
C ASP A 188 10.81 -14.99 -9.07
N SER A 189 9.70 -14.60 -8.40
CA SER A 189 9.05 -13.30 -8.57
C SER A 189 8.68 -12.99 -10.03
N ASP A 190 8.39 -14.01 -10.84
CA ASP A 190 7.99 -13.86 -12.24
C ASP A 190 6.60 -13.24 -12.38
N ILE A 191 6.59 -11.97 -12.79
CA ILE A 191 5.41 -11.15 -12.99
C ILE A 191 5.66 -10.14 -14.11
N ALA A 192 4.61 -9.77 -14.85
CA ALA A 192 4.71 -8.70 -15.82
C ALA A 192 4.92 -7.34 -15.12
N MET A 193 5.93 -6.56 -15.53
CA MET A 193 6.27 -5.28 -14.89
C MET A 193 5.12 -4.27 -14.89
N ASP A 194 4.27 -4.27 -15.91
CA ASP A 194 3.05 -3.43 -15.97
C ASP A 194 2.00 -3.82 -14.91
N SER A 195 2.18 -4.94 -14.20
CA SER A 195 1.32 -5.36 -13.09
C SER A 195 1.80 -4.84 -11.73
N VAL A 196 3.01 -4.29 -11.65
CA VAL A 196 3.65 -3.84 -10.39
C VAL A 196 4.22 -2.43 -10.47
N LEU A 197 4.50 -1.91 -11.67
CA LEU A 197 5.08 -0.58 -11.88
C LEU A 197 4.08 0.35 -12.59
N GLY A 198 3.71 1.46 -11.96
CA GLY A 198 2.88 2.53 -12.54
C GLY A 198 1.38 2.20 -12.59
N ILE A 199 0.95 1.24 -11.76
CA ILE A 199 -0.42 0.75 -11.71
C ILE A 199 -1.36 1.67 -10.92
N LYS A 200 -0.80 2.57 -10.11
CA LYS A 200 -1.48 3.50 -9.20
C LYS A 200 -2.53 2.81 -8.32
N ALA A 201 -2.24 1.59 -7.88
CA ALA A 201 -3.13 0.78 -7.06
C ALA A 201 -3.36 1.38 -5.66
N PHE A 202 -2.43 2.22 -5.20
CA PHE A 202 -2.63 2.97 -3.97
C PHE A 202 -3.83 3.92 -4.08
N ASP A 203 -4.09 4.49 -5.27
CA ASP A 203 -5.24 5.36 -5.55
C ASP A 203 -6.53 4.54 -5.67
N LEU A 204 -7.42 4.68 -4.68
CA LEU A 204 -8.70 3.98 -4.62
C LEU A 204 -9.54 4.15 -5.90
N LYS A 205 -9.45 5.31 -6.56
CA LYS A 205 -10.18 5.59 -7.81
C LYS A 205 -9.82 4.58 -8.90
N GLN A 206 -8.56 4.17 -8.96
CA GLN A 206 -8.06 3.26 -9.96
C GLN A 206 -8.31 1.81 -9.54
N ALA A 207 -8.24 1.50 -8.25
CA ALA A 207 -8.60 0.18 -7.71
C ALA A 207 -10.04 -0.23 -8.08
N LEU A 208 -11.02 0.65 -7.85
CA LEU A 208 -12.44 0.41 -8.21
C LEU A 208 -12.74 0.43 -9.72
N HIS A 209 -11.85 1.00 -10.54
CA HIS A 209 -11.99 0.93 -12.00
C HIS A 209 -11.45 -0.38 -12.57
N ILE A 210 -10.44 -0.93 -11.90
CA ILE A 210 -9.80 -2.20 -12.24
C ILE A 210 -10.70 -3.36 -11.84
N ASP A 211 -11.39 -3.26 -10.71
CA ASP A 211 -12.31 -4.27 -10.20
C ASP A 211 -13.59 -3.60 -9.68
N PRO A 212 -14.74 -3.74 -10.37
CA PRO A 212 -16.02 -3.18 -9.94
C PRO A 212 -16.67 -3.95 -8.78
N ASP A 213 -16.35 -5.24 -8.62
CA ASP A 213 -16.92 -6.13 -7.59
C ASP A 213 -16.07 -6.10 -6.29
N PHE A 214 -15.12 -5.16 -6.21
CA PHE A 214 -14.13 -4.89 -5.15
C PHE A 214 -14.65 -4.81 -3.72
N LEU A 215 -15.95 -4.60 -3.50
CA LEU A 215 -16.58 -4.56 -2.17
C LEU A 215 -17.70 -5.58 -1.99
N ASP A 216 -18.00 -6.36 -3.03
CA ASP A 216 -19.06 -7.36 -3.03
C ASP A 216 -18.56 -8.73 -2.55
N GLU A 217 -17.24 -8.89 -2.31
CA GLU A 217 -16.69 -10.06 -1.63
C GLU A 217 -16.89 -9.92 -0.11
N ASP A 218 -17.83 -10.69 0.44
CA ASP A 218 -18.08 -10.81 1.87
C ASP A 218 -16.76 -11.07 2.61
N ALA A 219 -16.33 -10.13 3.46
CA ALA A 219 -15.25 -10.36 4.39
C ALA A 219 -15.66 -11.50 5.34
N HIS A 220 -15.15 -12.71 5.09
CA HIS A 220 -15.32 -13.82 6.01
C HIS A 220 -14.48 -13.55 7.25
N GLU A 221 -15.12 -13.43 8.42
CA GLU A 221 -14.45 -13.48 9.72
C GLU A 221 -13.76 -14.85 9.86
N HIS A 222 -12.49 -14.90 9.48
CA HIS A 222 -11.58 -15.94 9.93
C HIS A 222 -10.93 -15.50 11.25
N ASP A 223 -10.46 -16.48 12.03
CA ASP A 223 -9.81 -16.35 13.34
C ASP A 223 -8.43 -15.66 13.24
N GLU A 224 -8.40 -14.50 12.58
CA GLU A 224 -7.20 -13.73 12.28
C GLU A 224 -7.15 -12.48 13.16
N SER A 225 -5.97 -12.17 13.68
CA SER A 225 -5.72 -10.94 14.44
C SER A 225 -5.89 -9.69 13.59
N VAL A 226 -5.76 -9.78 12.26
CA VAL A 226 -5.87 -8.67 11.29
C VAL A 226 -6.85 -9.05 10.20
N TYR A 227 -7.83 -8.19 9.93
CA TYR A 227 -8.86 -8.42 8.93
C TYR A 227 -9.37 -7.09 8.34
N SER A 228 -10.23 -7.21 7.32
CA SER A 228 -10.87 -6.06 6.67
C SER A 228 -12.35 -5.94 7.03
N VAL A 229 -12.82 -4.71 7.19
CA VAL A 229 -14.23 -4.37 7.40
C VAL A 229 -14.67 -3.41 6.30
N SER A 230 -15.60 -3.86 5.46
CA SER A 230 -16.18 -3.09 4.36
C SER A 230 -17.55 -2.52 4.73
N ILE A 231 -17.80 -1.27 4.34
CA ILE A 231 -19.08 -0.57 4.53
C ILE A 231 -19.57 -0.09 3.16
N VAL A 232 -20.75 -0.54 2.77
CA VAL A 232 -21.44 -0.09 1.56
C VAL A 232 -22.82 0.41 1.94
N GLU A 233 -23.07 1.70 1.74
CA GLU A 233 -24.30 2.37 2.17
C GLU A 233 -24.77 3.39 1.13
N GLU A 234 -26.07 3.53 0.98
CA GLU A 234 -26.68 4.53 0.11
C GLU A 234 -27.02 5.81 0.88
N GLY A 235 -27.12 6.95 0.18
CA GLY A 235 -27.50 8.24 0.76
C GLY A 235 -26.34 9.23 0.85
N SER A 236 -26.67 10.51 1.06
CA SER A 236 -25.68 11.56 1.19
C SER A 236 -25.10 11.55 2.60
N VAL A 237 -23.79 11.66 2.70
CA VAL A 237 -23.04 11.83 3.96
C VAL A 237 -22.95 13.31 4.30
N ASP A 238 -23.25 13.68 5.54
CA ASP A 238 -22.95 15.00 6.11
C ASP A 238 -21.44 15.08 6.37
N GLY A 239 -20.75 15.97 5.65
CA GLY A 239 -19.30 16.03 5.68
C GLY A 239 -18.74 16.46 7.03
N ASP A 240 -19.45 17.30 7.77
CA ASP A 240 -19.06 17.72 9.11
C ASP A 240 -19.18 16.58 10.13
N LYS A 241 -20.25 15.77 10.04
CA LYS A 241 -20.40 14.56 10.87
C LYS A 241 -19.31 13.54 10.55
N PHE A 242 -19.08 13.27 9.26
CA PHE A 242 -18.04 12.34 8.83
C PHE A 242 -16.66 12.75 9.33
N ASN A 243 -16.27 14.02 9.13
CA ASN A 243 -14.99 14.53 9.60
C ASN A 243 -14.83 14.35 11.12
N ARG A 244 -15.86 14.70 11.91
CA ARG A 244 -15.81 14.50 13.37
C ARG A 244 -15.65 13.03 13.74
N TRP A 245 -16.43 12.15 13.11
CA TRP A 245 -16.39 10.72 13.38
C TRP A 245 -15.03 10.11 13.02
N ILE A 246 -14.53 10.35 11.81
CA ILE A 246 -13.26 9.74 11.36
C ILE A 246 -12.09 10.24 12.21
N TYR A 247 -12.02 11.52 12.56
CA TYR A 247 -10.95 12.02 13.44
C TYR A 247 -11.03 11.40 14.84
N GLN A 248 -12.22 11.22 15.40
CA GLN A 248 -12.40 10.58 16.70
C GLN A 248 -12.04 9.09 16.64
N LEU A 249 -12.46 8.39 15.58
CA LEU A 249 -12.10 7.00 15.34
C LEU A 249 -10.58 6.85 15.27
N LEU A 250 -9.91 7.66 14.46
CA LEU A 250 -8.45 7.64 14.31
C LEU A 250 -7.76 7.94 15.64
N GLN A 251 -8.19 8.96 16.39
CA GLN A 251 -7.59 9.27 17.70
C GLN A 251 -7.66 8.10 18.70
N ASN A 252 -8.72 7.30 18.66
CA ASN A 252 -8.93 6.21 19.61
C ASN A 252 -8.39 4.86 19.12
N ARG A 253 -8.42 4.61 17.81
CA ARG A 253 -8.19 3.30 17.17
C ARG A 253 -7.13 3.30 16.08
N GLY A 254 -6.54 4.44 15.71
CA GLY A 254 -5.70 4.49 14.51
C GLY A 254 -4.35 3.76 14.63
N ALA A 255 -3.95 3.29 15.82
CA ALA A 255 -2.87 2.31 15.95
C ALA A 255 -3.29 0.91 15.48
N ASP A 256 -4.57 0.56 15.70
CA ASP A 256 -5.15 -0.73 15.32
C ASP A 256 -5.63 -0.73 13.86
N ILE A 257 -5.97 0.43 13.30
CA ILE A 257 -6.30 0.60 11.88
C ILE A 257 -4.99 0.78 11.12
N PHE A 258 -4.64 -0.15 10.25
CA PHE A 258 -3.44 -0.07 9.44
C PHE A 258 -3.69 0.77 8.20
N ARG A 259 -4.79 0.47 7.52
CA ARG A 259 -5.14 1.08 6.24
C ARG A 259 -6.63 1.36 6.17
N MET A 260 -6.99 2.47 5.54
CA MET A 260 -8.37 2.74 5.20
C MET A 260 -8.47 3.45 3.86
N LYS A 261 -9.58 3.24 3.18
CA LYS A 261 -9.91 3.91 1.92
C LYS A 261 -11.42 4.13 1.86
N GLY A 262 -11.87 5.17 1.16
CA GLY A 262 -13.29 5.27 0.84
C GLY A 262 -13.65 6.26 -0.25
N ILE A 263 -14.79 6.00 -0.87
CA ILE A 263 -15.51 6.87 -1.80
C ILE A 263 -16.84 7.24 -1.17
N LEU A 264 -17.13 8.53 -1.07
CA LEU A 264 -18.33 9.05 -0.42
C LEU A 264 -19.13 9.97 -1.37
N ASP A 265 -20.45 9.95 -1.21
CA ASP A 265 -21.38 10.98 -1.68
C ASP A 265 -21.57 12.01 -0.57
N ILE A 266 -20.70 13.02 -0.51
CA ILE A 266 -20.67 14.01 0.58
C ILE A 266 -21.50 15.24 0.21
N ASP A 267 -22.32 15.71 1.15
CA ASP A 267 -23.09 16.97 1.07
C ASP A 267 -23.89 17.16 -0.23
N SER A 268 -24.31 16.05 -0.86
CA SER A 268 -24.97 16.00 -2.16
C SER A 268 -24.21 16.73 -3.27
N GLU A 269 -22.88 16.78 -3.18
CA GLU A 269 -22.02 17.36 -4.21
C GLU A 269 -22.12 16.58 -5.54
N ASP A 270 -21.81 17.24 -6.65
CA ASP A 270 -21.76 16.58 -7.96
C ASP A 270 -20.54 15.66 -8.11
N ARG A 271 -19.58 15.71 -7.18
CA ARG A 271 -18.35 14.94 -7.22
C ARG A 271 -18.30 13.92 -6.10
N ARG A 272 -17.69 12.77 -6.41
CA ARG A 272 -17.24 11.81 -5.40
C ARG A 272 -16.26 12.50 -4.46
N PHE A 273 -16.30 12.21 -3.17
CA PHE A 273 -15.18 12.47 -2.27
C PHE A 273 -14.37 11.19 -2.11
N VAL A 274 -13.05 11.25 -2.25
CA VAL A 274 -12.17 10.08 -2.12
C VAL A 274 -11.18 10.35 -1.00
N PHE A 275 -11.06 9.42 -0.07
CA PHE A 275 -10.06 9.47 0.98
C PHE A 275 -9.28 8.16 1.09
N GLN A 276 -8.10 8.27 1.67
CA GLN A 276 -7.24 7.16 2.01
C GLN A 276 -6.44 7.51 3.27
N GLY A 277 -6.12 6.50 4.07
CA GLY A 277 -5.39 6.70 5.30
C GLY A 277 -4.52 5.51 5.67
N VAL A 278 -3.46 5.82 6.40
CA VAL A 278 -2.47 4.89 6.94
C VAL A 278 -2.29 5.24 8.40
N HIS A 279 -2.72 4.34 9.28
CA HIS A 279 -2.89 4.62 10.70
C HIS A 279 -3.65 5.93 10.95
N MET A 280 -3.05 6.84 11.70
CA MET A 280 -3.62 8.12 12.09
C MET A 280 -3.65 9.16 10.96
N LEU A 281 -2.93 8.92 9.85
CA LEU A 281 -2.82 9.87 8.77
C LEU A 281 -3.93 9.64 7.75
N LEU A 282 -4.62 10.71 7.39
CA LEU A 282 -5.74 10.73 6.46
C LEU A 282 -5.49 11.80 5.39
N ASP A 283 -5.70 11.45 4.12
CA ASP A 283 -5.73 12.37 3.00
C ASP A 283 -7.04 12.22 2.25
N GLY A 284 -7.69 13.34 1.96
CA GLY A 284 -9.00 13.39 1.31
C GLY A 284 -9.04 14.44 0.22
N ARG A 285 -9.69 14.13 -0.90
CA ARG A 285 -9.75 15.01 -2.07
C ARG A 285 -11.02 14.81 -2.90
N PRO A 286 -11.50 15.84 -3.61
CA PRO A 286 -12.55 15.69 -4.60
C PRO A 286 -12.11 14.74 -5.72
N GLY A 287 -12.94 13.75 -6.00
CA GLY A 287 -12.81 12.80 -7.09
C GLY A 287 -13.45 13.30 -8.39
N ARG A 288 -13.83 12.33 -9.24
CA ARG A 288 -14.55 12.63 -10.49
C ARG A 288 -16.01 13.01 -10.19
N ILE A 289 -16.62 13.67 -11.16
CA ILE A 289 -18.06 13.93 -11.17
C ILE A 289 -18.80 12.58 -11.25
N TRP A 290 -19.89 12.46 -10.49
CA TRP A 290 -20.84 11.35 -10.58
C TRP A 290 -21.46 11.33 -11.98
N LYS A 291 -21.54 10.17 -12.65
CA LYS A 291 -22.28 10.09 -13.92
C LYS A 291 -23.78 10.15 -13.63
N SER A 292 -24.56 10.59 -14.62
CA SER A 292 -26.01 10.74 -14.49
C SER A 292 -26.76 9.41 -14.27
N ASP A 293 -26.18 8.30 -14.72
CA ASP A 293 -26.71 6.94 -14.66
C ASP A 293 -26.06 6.09 -13.56
N GLU A 294 -25.17 6.69 -12.77
CA GLU A 294 -24.41 6.01 -11.74
C GLU A 294 -25.14 6.05 -10.40
N LEU A 295 -25.30 4.88 -9.78
CA LEU A 295 -25.77 4.76 -8.41
C LEU A 295 -24.74 5.40 -7.47
N ARG A 296 -25.16 6.42 -6.73
CA ARG A 296 -24.32 7.05 -5.72
C ARG A 296 -24.30 6.15 -4.49
N ARG A 297 -23.14 5.59 -4.19
CA ARG A 297 -22.90 4.74 -3.03
C ARG A 297 -21.69 5.22 -2.27
N ASN A 298 -21.78 5.08 -0.96
CA ASN A 298 -20.67 5.25 -0.05
C ASN A 298 -20.02 3.89 0.15
N GLU A 299 -18.71 3.89 0.04
CA GLU A 299 -17.90 2.69 -0.03
C GLU A 299 -16.67 2.95 0.81
N LEU A 300 -16.53 2.23 1.93
CA LEU A 300 -15.43 2.40 2.86
C LEU A 300 -14.84 1.04 3.20
N VAL A 301 -13.57 1.06 3.55
CA VAL A 301 -12.90 -0.07 4.14
C VAL A 301 -11.89 0.35 5.18
N PHE A 302 -11.81 -0.48 6.22
CA PHE A 302 -10.79 -0.45 7.25
C PHE A 302 -10.10 -1.80 7.28
N ILE A 303 -8.76 -1.81 7.23
CA ILE A 303 -7.93 -3.00 7.43
C ILE A 303 -7.14 -2.76 8.71
N GLY A 304 -7.13 -3.74 9.60
CA GLY A 304 -6.50 -3.59 10.90
C GLY A 304 -6.81 -4.73 11.85
N ARG A 305 -6.37 -4.56 13.09
CA ARG A 305 -6.59 -5.51 14.19
C ARG A 305 -7.73 -5.05 15.09
N ASN A 306 -8.42 -5.99 15.75
CA ASN A 306 -9.46 -5.69 16.76
C ASN A 306 -10.54 -4.70 16.29
N LEU A 307 -10.92 -4.73 15.01
CA LEU A 307 -11.90 -3.82 14.40
C LEU A 307 -13.34 -4.24 14.73
N SER A 308 -14.12 -3.38 15.37
CA SER A 308 -15.54 -3.66 15.57
C SER A 308 -16.34 -3.23 14.33
N GLU A 309 -16.79 -4.20 13.53
CA GLU A 309 -17.63 -3.94 12.35
C GLU A 309 -18.89 -3.14 12.72
N MET A 310 -19.53 -3.51 13.82
CA MET A 310 -20.71 -2.80 14.34
C MET A 310 -20.38 -1.35 14.72
N GLU A 311 -19.26 -1.10 15.42
CA GLU A 311 -18.84 0.27 15.79
C GLU A 311 -18.56 1.13 14.55
N LEU A 312 -17.89 0.55 13.55
CA LEU A 312 -17.56 1.22 12.30
C LEU A 312 -18.84 1.52 11.47
N LYS A 313 -19.74 0.54 11.33
CA LYS A 313 -21.01 0.69 10.61
C LYS A 313 -21.93 1.70 11.29
N ASP A 314 -22.17 1.56 12.60
CA ASP A 314 -23.04 2.49 13.36
C ASP A 314 -22.48 3.92 13.32
N GLY A 315 -21.16 4.06 13.47
CA GLY A 315 -20.48 5.35 13.39
C GLY A 315 -20.62 6.01 12.02
N PHE A 316 -20.46 5.23 10.95
CA PHE A 316 -20.65 5.74 9.59
C PHE A 316 -22.11 6.08 9.29
N GLN A 317 -23.06 5.22 9.67
CA GLN A 317 -24.50 5.45 9.46
C GLN A 317 -24.99 6.72 10.18
N ALA A 318 -24.43 7.04 11.35
CA ALA A 318 -24.73 8.29 12.05
C ALA A 318 -24.30 9.55 11.26
N CYS A 319 -23.43 9.40 10.27
CA CYS A 319 -22.98 10.47 9.38
C CYS A 319 -23.91 10.71 8.19
N LEU A 320 -24.86 9.82 7.90
CA LEU A 320 -25.82 10.01 6.81
C LEU A 320 -26.78 11.18 7.13
N ALA A 321 -27.23 11.86 6.07
CA ALA A 321 -28.09 13.05 6.11
C ALA A 321 -29.59 12.73 5.99
#